data_AF-A0A0Q9L3R5-F1
#
_entry.id   AF-A0A0Q9L3R5-F1
#
_cell.length_a   1.000
_cell.length_b   1.000
_cell.length_c   1.000
_cell.angle_alpha   90.00
_cell.angle_beta   90.00
_cell.angle_gamma   90.00
#
_symmetry.space_group_name_H-M   'P 1'
#
loop_
_entity.id
_entity.type
_entity.pdbx_description
1 polymer ?
#
loop_
_entity_poly.entity_id
_entity_poly.type
_entity_poly.pdbx_seq_one_letter_code
_entity_poly.pdbx_strand_id
1 'polypeptide(L)'
;MTEFRRGLIITPGTERQLGAYGLFRPSPPQQQVLVLPSGPLTVKSADPDVLWVSFTELCAGPRTDADYLGLAGQFPSWVIDGVPSPSVPVAAGSAAAWHRFLKVVGVLHDRDRVLFLVGAGPLDWEEAARTAALPAEEASVLTRIAERLSVLRRIESDEELEDELTSGC
;
A
#
# COMPACT_ATOMS: atom_id res chain seq x y z
N MET A 1 15.25 -20.88 -6.57
CA MET A 1 14.49 -20.66 -5.33
C MET A 1 13.42 -19.63 -5.65
N THR A 2 12.20 -20.10 -5.89
CA THR A 2 11.09 -19.27 -6.39
C THR A 2 10.04 -19.20 -5.29
N GLU A 3 10.34 -18.44 -4.24
CA GLU A 3 9.40 -18.20 -3.15
C GLU A 3 8.76 -16.81 -3.26
N PHE A 4 7.51 -16.74 -2.84
CA PHE A 4 6.44 -15.86 -3.30
C PHE A 4 6.80 -14.37 -3.38
N ARG A 5 6.91 -13.87 -4.63
CA ARG A 5 7.15 -12.47 -5.00
C ARG A 5 5.85 -11.79 -5.42
N ARG A 6 5.06 -11.21 -4.50
CA ARG A 6 3.97 -10.29 -4.91
C ARG A 6 3.84 -9.03 -4.07
N GLY A 7 4.76 -8.78 -3.15
CA GLY A 7 4.77 -7.55 -2.36
C GLY A 7 5.13 -7.76 -0.90
N LEU A 8 5.14 -6.66 -0.15
CA LEU A 8 5.45 -6.64 1.28
C LEU A 8 4.63 -5.57 1.99
N ILE A 9 4.32 -5.82 3.25
CA ILE A 9 3.88 -4.81 4.20
C ILE A 9 5.08 -4.46 5.06
N ILE A 10 5.48 -3.20 5.07
CA ILE A 10 6.69 -2.73 5.73
C ILE A 10 6.31 -1.68 6.78
N THR A 11 6.65 -1.97 8.02
CA THR A 11 6.42 -1.14 9.19
C THR A 11 7.67 -1.16 10.07
N PRO A 12 8.17 -0.02 10.58
CA PRO A 12 7.68 1.35 10.37
C PRO A 12 8.11 1.98 9.02
N GLY A 13 8.73 1.21 8.12
CA GLY A 13 9.19 1.69 6.83
C GLY A 13 10.48 2.51 6.90
N THR A 14 11.46 2.08 7.72
CA THR A 14 12.75 2.78 7.79
C THR A 14 13.46 2.75 6.43
N GLU A 15 14.36 3.70 6.18
CA GLU A 15 15.19 3.68 4.95
C GLU A 15 15.98 2.38 4.83
N ARG A 16 16.37 1.77 5.96
CA ARG A 16 17.04 0.48 6.00
C ARG A 16 16.11 -0.64 5.52
N GLN A 17 14.87 -0.67 6.02
CA GLN A 17 13.89 -1.68 5.59
C GLN A 17 13.56 -1.57 4.11
N LEU A 18 13.34 -0.35 3.63
CA LEU A 18 13.08 -0.10 2.21
C LEU A 18 14.30 -0.48 1.36
N GLY A 19 15.49 -0.07 1.78
CA GLY A 19 16.74 -0.34 1.07
C GLY A 19 17.08 -1.83 0.94
N ALA A 20 16.72 -2.65 1.93
CA ALA A 20 16.88 -4.12 1.86
C ALA A 20 16.12 -4.75 0.68
N TYR A 21 15.06 -4.09 0.21
CA TYR A 21 14.24 -4.52 -0.94
C TYR A 21 14.45 -3.66 -2.19
N GLY A 22 15.51 -2.85 -2.23
CA GLY A 22 15.81 -1.96 -3.35
C GLY A 22 14.81 -0.80 -3.52
N LEU A 23 14.04 -0.50 -2.47
CA LEU A 23 13.12 0.63 -2.45
C LEU A 23 13.84 1.83 -1.83
N PHE A 24 13.85 2.95 -2.55
CA PHE A 24 14.43 4.20 -2.08
C PHE A 24 13.38 5.28 -2.21
N ARG A 25 13.11 6.02 -1.12
CA ARG A 25 12.09 7.07 -1.16
C ARG A 25 12.44 8.09 -2.24
N PRO A 26 11.51 8.40 -3.16
CA PRO A 26 11.75 9.41 -4.17
C PRO A 26 12.01 10.78 -3.53
N SER A 27 12.99 11.49 -4.09
CA SER A 27 13.27 12.88 -3.75
C SER A 27 12.17 13.80 -4.31
N PRO A 28 11.91 14.98 -3.70
CA PRO A 28 10.87 15.90 -4.16
C PRO A 28 10.92 16.27 -5.66
N PRO A 29 12.10 16.41 -6.31
CA PRO A 29 12.18 16.66 -7.76
C PRO A 29 11.64 15.54 -8.65
N GLN A 30 11.51 14.31 -8.13
CA GLN A 30 10.96 13.15 -8.88
C GLN A 30 9.43 13.11 -8.87
N GLN A 31 8.79 14.00 -8.08
CA GLN A 31 7.35 14.08 -8.00
C GLN A 31 6.75 14.40 -9.38
N GLN A 32 5.71 13.66 -9.75
CA GLN A 32 5.02 13.81 -11.03
C GLN A 32 3.52 13.97 -10.80
N VAL A 33 2.83 14.53 -11.80
CA VAL A 33 1.37 14.61 -11.82
C VAL A 33 0.85 13.80 -12.99
N LEU A 34 0.15 12.71 -12.69
CA LEU A 34 -0.48 11.86 -13.69
C LEU A 34 -1.88 12.38 -14.03
N VAL A 35 -2.19 12.44 -15.32
CA VAL A 35 -3.52 12.86 -15.79
C VAL A 35 -4.42 11.63 -15.86
N LEU A 36 -5.37 11.51 -14.93
CA LEU A 36 -6.36 10.44 -14.91
C LEU A 36 -7.73 10.96 -15.34
N PRO A 37 -8.63 10.09 -15.85
CA PRO A 37 -10.02 10.45 -16.15
C PRO A 37 -10.75 11.18 -15.01
N SER A 38 -10.53 10.79 -13.74
CA SER A 38 -11.15 11.46 -12.60
C SER A 38 -10.48 12.77 -12.17
N GLY A 39 -9.39 13.17 -12.82
CA GLY A 39 -8.57 14.32 -12.44
C GLY A 39 -7.13 13.96 -12.07
N PRO A 40 -6.29 14.98 -11.82
CA PRO A 40 -4.85 14.80 -11.61
C PRO A 40 -4.54 13.93 -10.38
N LEU A 41 -3.48 13.14 -10.45
CA LEU A 41 -2.92 12.39 -9.32
C LEU A 41 -1.46 12.79 -9.12
N THR A 42 -1.15 13.39 -7.96
CA THR A 42 0.23 13.66 -7.58
C THR A 42 0.87 12.38 -7.04
N VAL A 43 1.98 11.97 -7.63
CA VAL A 43 2.73 10.76 -7.26
C VAL A 43 4.15 11.14 -6.89
N LYS A 44 4.76 10.42 -5.95
CA LYS A 44 6.14 10.69 -5.49
C LYS A 44 7.16 10.35 -6.57
N SER A 45 6.90 9.30 -7.34
CA SER A 45 7.60 8.97 -8.59
C SER A 45 6.69 8.11 -9.46
N ALA A 46 6.84 8.20 -10.77
CA ALA A 46 6.25 7.29 -11.74
C ALA A 46 7.34 6.87 -12.72
N ASP A 47 8.10 5.85 -12.32
CA ASP A 47 9.08 5.21 -13.17
C ASP A 47 8.41 4.07 -13.94
N PRO A 48 8.93 3.64 -15.11
CA PRO A 48 8.28 2.62 -15.94
C PRO A 48 7.95 1.32 -15.21
N ASP A 49 8.78 0.95 -14.22
CA ASP A 49 8.64 -0.31 -13.48
C ASP A 49 7.91 -0.17 -12.14
N VAL A 50 7.87 1.05 -11.57
CA VAL A 50 7.34 1.28 -10.23
C VAL A 50 6.61 2.61 -10.11
N LEU A 51 5.38 2.53 -9.60
CA LEU A 51 4.61 3.69 -9.17
C LEU A 51 4.78 3.89 -7.68
N TRP A 52 5.30 5.05 -7.26
CA TRP A 52 5.36 5.44 -5.86
C TRP A 52 4.35 6.54 -5.57
N VAL A 53 3.36 6.25 -4.73
CA VAL A 53 2.25 7.16 -4.44
C VAL A 53 1.94 7.16 -2.95
N SER A 54 1.49 8.30 -2.40
CA SER A 54 1.03 8.32 -1.01
C SER A 54 -0.38 7.76 -0.89
N PHE A 55 -0.68 7.10 0.23
CA PHE A 55 -2.05 6.65 0.53
C PHE A 55 -3.06 7.81 0.44
N THR A 56 -2.68 8.97 0.98
CA THR A 56 -3.51 10.17 0.97
C THR A 56 -3.86 10.61 -0.44
N GLU A 57 -2.89 10.75 -1.35
CA GLU A 57 -3.15 11.18 -2.74
C GLU A 57 -3.92 10.12 -3.54
N LEU A 58 -3.59 8.84 -3.32
CA LEU A 58 -4.23 7.72 -4.02
C LEU A 58 -5.70 7.56 -3.62
N CYS A 59 -6.00 7.72 -2.33
CA CYS A 59 -7.36 7.56 -1.79
C CYS A 59 -8.12 8.90 -1.67
N ALA A 60 -7.50 10.01 -2.07
CA ALA A 60 -8.16 11.32 -2.15
C ALA A 60 -9.09 11.42 -3.36
N GLY A 61 -10.13 12.25 -3.21
CA GLY A 61 -11.02 12.64 -4.30
C GLY A 61 -11.86 11.51 -4.91
N PRO A 62 -12.60 11.77 -5.99
CA PRO A 62 -13.50 10.81 -6.61
C PRO A 62 -12.75 9.88 -7.58
N ARG A 63 -11.80 9.08 -7.09
CA ARG A 63 -11.16 8.05 -7.92
C ARG A 63 -12.17 7.00 -8.35
N THR A 64 -12.09 6.61 -9.62
CA THR A 64 -12.92 5.59 -10.24
C THR A 64 -12.13 4.31 -10.44
N ASP A 65 -12.86 3.21 -10.63
CA ASP A 65 -12.23 1.92 -10.90
C ASP A 65 -11.40 2.00 -12.19
N ALA A 66 -11.86 2.74 -13.20
CA ALA A 66 -11.14 2.95 -14.46
C ALA A 66 -9.76 3.59 -14.26
N ASP A 67 -9.62 4.54 -13.31
CA ASP A 67 -8.33 5.16 -13.01
C ASP A 67 -7.34 4.12 -12.46
N TYR A 68 -7.77 3.30 -11.50
CA TYR A 68 -6.92 2.24 -10.94
C TYR A 68 -6.60 1.17 -11.98
N LEU A 69 -7.56 0.80 -12.85
CA LEU A 69 -7.31 -0.15 -13.91
C LEU A 69 -6.26 0.39 -14.90
N GLY A 70 -6.35 1.67 -15.27
CA GLY A 70 -5.41 2.33 -16.18
C GLY A 70 -4.01 2.45 -15.59
N LEU A 71 -3.90 2.80 -14.30
CA LEU A 71 -2.60 2.82 -13.61
C LEU A 71 -2.01 1.42 -13.50
N ALA A 72 -2.80 0.41 -13.12
CA ALA A 72 -2.31 -0.97 -12.95
C ALA A 72 -1.90 -1.62 -14.29
N GLY A 73 -2.44 -1.13 -15.41
CA GLY A 73 -1.99 -1.51 -16.75
C GLY A 73 -0.65 -0.90 -17.14
N GLN A 74 -0.30 0.26 -16.58
CA GLN A 74 0.95 0.98 -16.86
C GLN A 74 2.09 0.53 -15.95
N PHE A 75 1.83 0.37 -14.65
CA PHE A 75 2.86 0.13 -13.66
C PHE A 75 2.76 -1.30 -13.09
N PRO A 76 3.79 -2.15 -13.30
CA PRO A 76 3.79 -3.52 -12.81
C PRO A 76 4.03 -3.62 -11.29
N SER A 77 4.71 -2.64 -10.70
CA SER A 77 5.00 -2.57 -9.26
C SER A 77 4.51 -1.27 -8.64
N TRP A 78 4.09 -1.34 -7.38
CA TRP A 78 3.47 -0.23 -6.66
C TRP A 78 4.04 -0.11 -5.27
N VAL A 79 4.34 1.11 -4.86
CA VAL A 79 4.62 1.47 -3.46
C VAL A 79 3.57 2.45 -3.01
N ILE A 80 2.73 2.04 -2.06
CA ILE A 80 1.76 2.90 -1.39
C ILE A 80 2.36 3.30 -0.04
N ASP A 81 2.77 4.55 0.06
CA ASP A 81 3.51 5.07 1.21
C ASP A 81 2.64 5.93 2.13
N GLY A 82 2.98 5.92 3.42
CA GLY A 82 2.23 6.63 4.45
C GLY A 82 0.83 6.06 4.67
N VAL A 83 0.67 4.73 4.58
CA VAL A 83 -0.59 4.06 4.91
C VAL A 83 -0.86 4.28 6.40
N PRO A 84 -2.02 4.87 6.79
CA PRO A 84 -2.35 5.09 8.19
C PRO A 84 -2.63 3.76 8.89
N SER A 85 -2.30 3.68 10.18
CA SER A 85 -2.69 2.53 11.00
C SER A 85 -4.23 2.46 11.05
N PRO A 86 -4.85 1.34 10.66
CA PRO A 86 -6.31 1.22 10.60
C PRO A 86 -6.98 1.29 11.99
N SER A 87 -6.23 1.00 13.05
CA SER A 87 -6.71 1.07 14.44
C SER A 87 -6.70 2.47 15.04
N VAL A 88 -6.06 3.45 14.37
CA VAL A 88 -5.93 4.82 14.87
C VAL A 88 -6.78 5.76 14.00
N PRO A 89 -7.83 6.40 14.56
CA PRO A 89 -8.63 7.36 13.82
C PRO A 89 -7.79 8.55 13.36
N VAL A 90 -7.60 8.70 12.05
CA VAL A 90 -6.91 9.84 11.43
C VAL A 90 -7.69 10.33 10.22
N ALA A 91 -7.56 11.61 9.87
CA ALA A 91 -8.30 12.21 8.75
C ALA A 91 -8.09 11.48 7.41
N ALA A 92 -6.88 10.97 7.18
CA ALA A 92 -6.56 10.18 5.98
C ALA A 92 -7.31 8.84 5.93
N GLY A 93 -7.57 8.21 7.08
CA GLY A 93 -8.18 6.87 7.22
C GLY A 93 -9.71 6.90 7.33
N SER A 94 -10.39 7.75 6.57
CA SER A 94 -11.86 7.78 6.54
C SER A 94 -12.46 6.51 5.90
N ALA A 95 -13.73 6.20 6.20
CA ALA A 95 -14.46 5.11 5.56
C ALA A 95 -14.37 5.13 4.02
N ALA A 96 -14.55 6.31 3.41
CA ALA A 96 -14.44 6.50 1.97
C ALA A 96 -13.02 6.23 1.45
N ALA A 97 -11.99 6.60 2.21
CA ALA A 97 -10.60 6.29 1.85
C ALA A 97 -10.34 4.78 1.91
N TRP A 98 -10.82 4.07 2.94
CA TRP A 98 -10.68 2.62 3.03
C TRP A 98 -11.45 1.88 1.93
N HIS A 99 -12.64 2.34 1.52
CA HIS A 99 -13.33 1.80 0.35
C HIS A 99 -12.52 1.95 -0.93
N ARG A 100 -11.86 3.11 -1.12
CA ARG A 100 -10.98 3.34 -2.28
C ARG A 100 -9.72 2.49 -2.19
N PHE A 101 -9.15 2.33 -1.00
CA PHE A 101 -8.01 1.45 -0.76
C PHE A 101 -8.35 0.00 -1.10
N LEU A 102 -9.51 -0.49 -0.65
CA LEU A 102 -10.02 -1.82 -1.00
C LEU A 102 -10.13 -2.02 -2.52
N LYS A 103 -10.61 -1.00 -3.24
CA LYS A 103 -10.71 -1.03 -4.71
C LYS A 103 -9.33 -1.15 -5.36
N VAL A 104 -8.36 -0.31 -4.99
CA VAL A 104 -7.02 -0.37 -5.59
C VAL A 104 -6.32 -1.69 -5.25
N VAL A 105 -6.38 -2.15 -3.99
CA VAL A 105 -5.82 -3.45 -3.59
C VAL A 105 -6.45 -4.59 -4.41
N GLY A 106 -7.78 -4.57 -4.60
CA GLY A 106 -8.48 -5.53 -5.45
C GLY A 106 -7.97 -5.51 -6.90
N VAL A 107 -7.85 -4.33 -7.51
CA VAL A 107 -7.34 -4.19 -8.87
C VAL A 107 -5.90 -4.69 -9.02
N LEU A 108 -5.03 -4.37 -8.07
CA LEU A 108 -3.63 -4.82 -8.09
C LEU A 108 -3.51 -6.32 -7.91
N HIS A 109 -4.31 -6.89 -7.01
CA HIS A 109 -4.41 -8.33 -6.81
C HIS A 109 -4.89 -9.04 -8.08
N ASP A 110 -5.98 -8.59 -8.69
CA ASP A 110 -6.57 -9.22 -9.87
C ASP A 110 -5.67 -9.12 -11.12
N ARG A 111 -4.80 -8.09 -11.18
CA ARG A 111 -3.83 -7.88 -12.26
C ARG A 111 -2.43 -8.42 -11.99
N ASP A 112 -2.25 -9.13 -10.88
CA ASP A 112 -0.97 -9.72 -10.49
C ASP A 112 0.17 -8.69 -10.34
N ARG A 113 -0.15 -7.51 -9.80
CA ARG A 113 0.83 -6.43 -9.59
C ARG A 113 1.58 -6.61 -8.28
N VAL A 114 2.86 -6.24 -8.27
CA VAL A 114 3.67 -6.25 -7.04
C VAL A 114 3.27 -5.05 -6.18
N LEU A 115 2.95 -5.29 -4.90
CA LEU A 115 2.47 -4.25 -3.99
C LEU A 115 3.32 -4.14 -2.72
N PHE A 116 3.97 -3.00 -2.53
CA PHE A 116 4.61 -2.62 -1.27
C PHE A 116 3.73 -1.62 -0.52
N LEU A 117 3.38 -1.94 0.72
CA LEU A 117 2.66 -1.06 1.62
C LEU A 117 3.63 -0.57 2.70
N VAL A 118 3.69 0.74 2.91
CA VAL A 118 4.59 1.34 3.89
C VAL A 118 3.78 2.16 4.87
N GLY A 119 3.85 1.80 6.16
CA GLY A 119 3.17 2.49 7.25
C GLY A 119 4.13 2.84 8.37
N ALA A 120 3.89 3.96 9.06
CA ALA A 120 4.72 4.38 10.20
C ALA A 120 4.38 3.62 11.50
N GLY A 121 3.26 2.91 11.54
CA GLY A 121 2.83 2.10 12.68
C GLY A 121 2.08 0.85 12.20
N PRO A 122 1.66 -0.04 13.13
CA PRO A 122 1.12 -1.34 12.79
C PRO A 122 -0.06 -1.28 11.81
N LEU A 123 0.00 -2.11 10.77
CA LEU A 123 -0.98 -2.18 9.68
C LEU A 123 -1.84 -3.45 9.82
N ASP A 124 -2.65 -3.49 10.88
CA ASP A 124 -3.47 -4.65 11.24
C ASP A 124 -4.96 -4.39 10.99
N TRP A 125 -5.38 -4.55 9.73
CA TRP A 125 -6.77 -4.32 9.34
C TRP A 125 -7.75 -5.31 9.98
N GLU A 126 -7.32 -6.55 10.22
CA GLU A 126 -8.16 -7.56 10.85
C GLU A 126 -8.46 -7.21 12.31
N GLU A 127 -7.44 -6.77 13.04
CA GLU A 127 -7.61 -6.32 14.43
C GLU A 127 -8.43 -5.04 14.51
N ALA A 128 -8.19 -4.08 13.61
CA ALA A 128 -9.00 -2.88 13.51
C ALA A 128 -10.49 -3.21 13.24
N ALA A 129 -10.78 -4.17 12.34
CA ALA A 129 -12.14 -4.60 12.05
C ALA A 129 -12.86 -5.21 13.26
N ARG A 130 -12.13 -5.87 14.15
CA ARG A 130 -12.67 -6.50 15.37
C ARG A 130 -12.86 -5.52 16.53
N THR A 131 -11.89 -4.63 16.73
CA THR A 131 -11.77 -3.82 17.94
C THR A 131 -12.36 -2.43 17.81
N ALA A 132 -12.39 -1.89 16.59
CA ALA A 132 -12.91 -0.56 16.38
C ALA A 132 -14.44 -0.56 16.49
N ALA A 133 -14.98 0.42 17.21
CA ALA A 133 -16.42 0.66 17.32
C ALA A 133 -16.94 1.31 16.02
N LEU A 134 -16.86 0.59 14.91
CA LEU A 134 -17.23 1.04 13.58
C LEU A 134 -18.59 0.48 13.15
N PRO A 135 -19.29 1.14 12.21
CA PRO A 135 -20.41 0.55 11.50
C PRO A 135 -20.02 -0.77 10.81
N ALA A 136 -20.96 -1.70 10.70
CA ALA A 136 -20.72 -3.03 10.11
C ALA A 136 -20.18 -2.97 8.67
N GLU A 137 -20.56 -1.95 7.89
CA GLU A 137 -20.05 -1.75 6.53
C GLU A 137 -18.55 -1.43 6.54
N GLU A 138 -18.11 -0.54 7.42
CA GLU A 138 -16.70 -0.15 7.55
C GLU A 138 -15.84 -1.32 8.06
N ALA A 139 -16.33 -2.07 9.06
CA ALA A 139 -15.66 -3.29 9.53
C ALA A 139 -15.51 -4.32 8.40
N SER A 140 -16.56 -4.53 7.59
CA SER A 140 -16.52 -5.43 6.42
C SER A 140 -15.46 -5.01 5.39
N VAL A 141 -15.27 -3.71 5.18
CA VAL A 141 -14.22 -3.18 4.28
C VAL A 141 -12.84 -3.53 4.80
N LEU A 142 -12.56 -3.29 6.08
CA LEU A 142 -11.27 -3.60 6.70
C LEU A 142 -10.99 -5.11 6.67
N THR A 143 -11.98 -5.96 6.96
CA THR A 143 -11.85 -7.41 6.82
C THR A 143 -11.47 -7.82 5.40
N ARG A 144 -12.14 -7.27 4.37
CA ARG A 144 -11.84 -7.58 2.97
C ARG A 144 -10.46 -7.07 2.52
N ILE A 145 -9.96 -6.00 3.13
CA ILE A 145 -8.58 -5.52 2.93
C ILE A 145 -7.63 -6.55 3.53
N ALA A 146 -7.86 -6.97 4.79
CA ALA A 146 -7.03 -7.97 5.47
C ALA A 146 -6.94 -9.28 4.67
N GLU A 147 -8.09 -9.79 4.18
CA GLU A 147 -8.15 -11.00 3.36
C GLU A 147 -7.28 -10.89 2.11
N ARG A 148 -7.39 -9.78 1.36
CA ARG A 148 -6.60 -9.57 0.13
C ARG A 148 -5.11 -9.42 0.40
N LEU A 149 -4.75 -8.84 1.54
CA LEU A 149 -3.36 -8.59 1.90
C LEU A 149 -2.71 -9.74 2.66
N SER A 150 -3.47 -10.77 3.06
CA SER A 150 -2.97 -11.96 3.78
C SER A 150 -1.90 -12.74 3.02
N VAL A 151 -1.84 -12.56 1.69
CA VAL A 151 -0.82 -13.17 0.83
C VAL A 151 0.51 -12.42 0.83
N LEU A 152 0.55 -11.19 1.35
CA LEU A 152 1.77 -10.39 1.45
C LEU A 152 2.52 -10.72 2.73
N ARG A 153 3.84 -10.84 2.62
CA ARG A 153 4.69 -10.98 3.80
C ARG A 153 4.81 -9.64 4.52
N ARG A 154 5.10 -9.69 5.82
CA ARG A 154 5.20 -8.53 6.70
C ARG A 154 6.62 -8.41 7.25
N ILE A 155 7.11 -7.18 7.33
CA ILE A 155 8.34 -6.81 8.03
C ILE A 155 7.94 -5.74 9.03
N GLU A 156 8.08 -6.05 10.32
CA GLU A 156 7.59 -5.23 11.42
C GLU A 156 8.75 -4.59 12.22
N SER A 157 9.99 -5.03 11.97
CA SER A 157 11.20 -4.50 12.60
C SER A 157 12.45 -4.57 11.71
N ASP A 158 13.51 -3.89 12.12
CA ASP A 158 14.84 -4.01 11.49
C ASP A 158 15.54 -5.33 11.87
N GLU A 159 15.21 -5.92 13.04
CA GLU A 159 15.77 -7.18 13.53
C GLU A 159 15.28 -8.38 12.69
N GLU A 160 13.98 -8.42 12.37
CA GLU A 160 13.41 -9.44 11.48
C GLU A 160 14.08 -9.44 10.10
N LEU A 161 14.51 -8.27 9.61
CA LEU A 161 15.28 -8.20 8.36
C LEU A 161 16.67 -8.81 8.49
N GLU A 162 17.34 -8.62 9.62
CA GLU A 162 18.66 -9.20 9.84
C GLU A 162 18.59 -10.72 9.89
N ASP A 163 17.57 -11.29 10.54
CA ASP A 163 17.30 -12.72 10.58
C ASP A 163 16.98 -13.31 9.19
N GLU A 164 16.21 -12.58 8.38
CA GLU A 164 15.91 -12.99 7.00
C GLU A 164 17.15 -12.95 6.09
N LEU A 165 17.98 -11.91 6.20
CA LEU A 165 19.20 -11.77 5.40
C LEU A 165 20.28 -12.78 5.79
N THR A 166 20.31 -13.19 7.07
CA THR A 166 21.29 -14.17 7.58
C THR A 166 20.87 -15.62 7.36
N SER A 167 19.58 -15.95 7.40
CA SER A 167 19.06 -17.31 7.11
C SER A 167 19.14 -17.71 5.64
N GLY A 168 19.44 -16.77 4.73
CA GLY A 168 19.56 -17.01 3.29
C GLY A 168 20.94 -17.46 2.80
N CYS A 169 21.92 -17.70 3.69
CA CYS A 169 23.29 -18.13 3.37
C CYS A 169 23.54 -19.63 3.61
#